data_AF-A0A3D2XKI2-F1
#
_entry.id   AF-A0A3D2XKI2-F1
#
_cell.length_a   1.000
_cell.length_b   1.000
_cell.length_c   1.000
_cell.angle_alpha   90.00
_cell.angle_beta   90.00
_cell.angle_gamma   90.00
#
_symmetry.space_group_name_H-M   'P 1'
#
loop_
_entity.id
_entity.type
_entity.pdbx_description
1 polymer ?
#
loop_
_entity_poly.entity_id
_entity_poly.type
_entity_poly.pdbx_seq_one_letter_code
_entity_poly.pdbx_strand_id
1 'polypeptide(L)'
;MLVLVKKHIWNRWIGSAEQFSLEQRIFHAILLILLPILLISSIFDLMIGLAGIGLYLFFALACQLLAYYLSRYRQKSNIAIVLFVLNVYGFLALNYYLNSGVQGPTLLLFLLAAMIILVVSPDRLNRIWMLINLLLVGFLLW
;
A
#
# COMPACT_ATOMS: atom_id res chain seq x y z
N MET A 1 18.77 9.86 26.06
CA MET A 1 19.50 10.14 24.79
C MET A 1 19.05 9.25 23.63
N LEU A 2 19.06 7.91 23.77
CA LEU A 2 18.66 6.97 22.71
C LEU A 2 17.25 7.19 22.11
N VAL A 3 16.26 7.54 22.94
CA VAL A 3 14.88 7.80 22.48
C VAL A 3 14.79 9.02 21.56
N LEU A 4 15.55 10.07 21.86
CA LEU A 4 15.59 11.30 21.06
C LEU A 4 16.26 11.06 19.70
N VAL A 5 17.33 10.26 19.68
CA VAL A 5 18.02 9.85 18.45
C VAL A 5 17.09 9.04 17.55
N LYS A 6 16.37 8.05 18.10
CA LYS A 6 15.37 7.26 17.34
C LYS A 6 14.26 8.12 16.75
N LYS A 7 13.73 9.09 17.53
CA LYS A 7 12.70 10.04 17.07
C LYS A 7 13.22 10.92 15.93
N HIS A 8 14.46 11.37 16.00
CA HIS A 8 15.09 12.18 14.94
C HIS A 8 15.30 11.39 13.64
N ILE A 9 15.80 10.16 13.74
CA ILE A 9 15.97 9.28 12.57
C ILE A 9 14.62 8.98 11.92
N TRP A 10 13.60 8.63 12.70
CA TRP A 10 12.26 8.35 12.16
C TRP A 10 11.66 9.55 11.45
N ASN A 11 11.73 10.74 12.07
CA ASN A 11 11.23 11.98 11.46
C ASN A 11 11.94 12.35 10.16
N ARG A 12 13.20 11.93 9.97
CA ARG A 12 13.89 12.11 8.69
C ARG A 12 13.19 11.38 7.55
N TRP A 13 12.78 10.14 7.81
CA TRP A 13 12.15 9.26 6.83
C TRP A 13 10.66 9.58 6.59
N ILE A 14 9.87 9.77 7.64
CA ILE A 14 8.43 10.02 7.50
C ILE A 14 8.06 11.52 7.41
N GLY A 15 8.99 12.42 7.70
CA GLY A 15 8.75 13.86 7.79
C GLY A 15 8.38 14.33 9.21
N SER A 16 8.68 15.60 9.50
CA SER A 16 8.33 16.24 10.77
C SER A 16 6.85 16.63 10.81
N ALA A 17 6.30 16.77 12.02
CA ALA A 17 4.93 17.24 12.23
C ALA A 17 4.71 18.70 11.79
N GLU A 18 5.78 19.47 11.64
CA GLU A 18 5.74 20.85 11.13
C GLU A 18 5.54 20.88 9.60
N GLN A 19 5.97 19.84 8.89
CA GLN A 19 5.96 19.78 7.42
C GLN A 19 4.80 18.96 6.87
N PHE A 20 4.33 17.97 7.62
CA PHE A 20 3.35 17.00 7.15
C PHE A 20 2.27 16.75 8.19
N SER A 21 1.04 16.61 7.71
CA SER A 21 -0.11 16.16 8.51
C SER A 21 0.11 14.76 9.08
N LEU A 22 -0.70 14.38 10.07
CA LEU A 22 -0.62 13.06 10.70
C LEU A 22 -0.88 11.95 9.67
N GLU A 23 -1.88 12.14 8.81
CA GLU A 23 -2.31 11.23 7.75
C GLU A 23 -1.18 10.99 6.74
N GLN A 24 -0.50 12.06 6.30
CA GLN A 24 0.65 11.94 5.40
C GLN A 24 1.83 11.22 6.06
N ARG A 25 2.07 11.45 7.35
CA ARG A 25 3.14 10.78 8.11
C ARG A 25 2.84 9.29 8.31
N ILE A 26 1.58 8.94 8.58
CA ILE A 26 1.11 7.55 8.61
C ILE A 26 1.28 6.92 7.24
N PHE A 27 0.90 7.61 6.17
CA PHE A 27 1.08 7.13 4.80
C PHE A 27 2.56 6.86 4.47
N HIS A 28 3.47 7.79 4.78
CA HIS A 28 4.91 7.56 4.59
C HIS A 28 5.44 6.36 5.39
N ALA A 29 4.96 6.17 6.62
CA ALA A 29 5.32 5.02 7.43
C ALA A 29 4.87 3.70 6.78
N ILE A 30 3.62 3.63 6.31
CA ILE A 30 3.08 2.47 5.59
C ILE A 30 3.91 2.21 4.33
N LEU A 31 4.21 3.25 3.56
CA LEU A 31 5.00 3.11 2.35
C LEU A 31 6.36 2.46 2.62
N LEU A 32 7.06 2.93 3.67
CA LEU A 32 8.37 2.41 4.07
C LEU A 32 8.31 1.00 4.65
N ILE A 33 7.33 0.69 5.49
CA ILE A 33 7.17 -0.64 6.10
C ILE A 33 6.88 -1.69 5.04
N LEU A 34 6.10 -1.34 4.00
CA LEU A 34 5.77 -2.25 2.92
C LEU A 34 6.95 -2.55 1.98
N LEU A 35 7.98 -1.69 1.89
CA LEU A 35 9.13 -1.94 1.01
C LEU A 35 9.84 -3.29 1.28
N PRO A 36 10.33 -3.58 2.51
CA PRO A 36 10.97 -4.86 2.78
C PRO A 36 9.99 -6.04 2.64
N ILE A 37 8.71 -5.85 3.00
CA ILE A 37 7.69 -6.90 2.86
C ILE A 37 7.52 -7.28 1.38
N LEU A 38 7.31 -6.29 0.51
CA LEU A 38 7.14 -6.52 -0.93
C LEU A 38 8.40 -7.13 -1.56
N LEU A 39 9.60 -6.67 -1.17
CA LEU A 39 10.85 -7.22 -1.70
C LEU A 39 11.04 -8.68 -1.29
N ILE A 40 10.89 -9.00 0.00
CA ILE A 40 11.08 -10.36 0.51
C ILE A 40 10.01 -11.29 -0.09
N SER A 41 8.74 -10.88 -0.08
CA SER A 41 7.65 -11.67 -0.66
C SER A 41 7.83 -11.89 -2.16
N SER A 42 8.26 -10.87 -2.92
CA SER A 42 8.54 -11.01 -4.35
C SER A 42 9.62 -12.05 -4.63
N ILE A 43 10.74 -11.99 -3.89
CA ILE A 43 11.84 -12.96 -4.03
C ILE A 43 11.35 -14.37 -3.68
N PHE A 44 10.62 -14.51 -2.57
CA PHE A 44 10.09 -15.78 -2.14
C PHE A 44 9.14 -16.40 -3.18
N ASP A 45 8.18 -15.62 -3.69
CA ASP A 45 7.22 -16.09 -4.70
C ASP A 45 7.91 -16.51 -6.00
N LEU A 46 8.97 -15.80 -6.42
CA LEU A 46 9.79 -16.19 -7.57
C LEU A 46 10.53 -17.51 -7.31
N MET A 47 11.06 -17.72 -6.10
CA MET A 47 11.80 -18.94 -5.74
C MET A 47 10.92 -20.20 -5.72
N ILE A 48 9.65 -20.08 -5.32
CA ILE A 48 8.71 -21.21 -5.27
C ILE A 48 7.94 -21.44 -6.59
N GLY A 49 8.30 -20.73 -7.66
CA GLY A 49 7.71 -20.88 -8.99
C GLY A 49 6.42 -20.08 -9.23
N LEU A 50 6.00 -19.22 -8.30
CA LEU A 50 4.84 -18.33 -8.44
C LEU A 50 5.22 -17.04 -9.18
N ALA A 51 5.76 -17.18 -10.40
CA ALA A 51 6.36 -16.08 -11.14
C ALA A 51 5.41 -14.90 -11.38
N GLY A 52 4.13 -15.17 -11.65
CA GLY A 52 3.12 -14.12 -11.87
C GLY A 52 2.94 -13.20 -10.65
N ILE A 53 2.81 -13.79 -9.46
CA ILE A 53 2.67 -13.03 -8.20
C ILE A 53 3.99 -12.33 -7.88
N GLY A 54 5.12 -13.05 -7.99
CA GLY A 54 6.44 -12.50 -7.69
C GLY A 54 6.81 -11.30 -8.55
N LEU A 55 6.54 -11.35 -9.86
CA LEU A 55 6.76 -10.22 -10.78
C LEU A 55 5.83 -9.05 -10.49
N TYR A 56 4.56 -9.32 -10.14
CA TYR A 56 3.65 -8.26 -9.75
C TYR A 56 4.14 -7.56 -8.47
N LEU A 57 4.59 -8.31 -7.45
CA LEU A 57 5.11 -7.73 -6.22
C LEU A 57 6.37 -6.89 -6.46
N PHE A 58 7.20 -7.28 -7.42
CA PHE A 58 8.35 -6.48 -7.84
C PHE A 58 7.92 -5.16 -8.52
N PHE A 59 6.92 -5.22 -9.40
CA PHE A 59 6.31 -4.02 -9.98
C PHE A 59 5.68 -3.13 -8.90
N ALA A 60 4.95 -3.73 -7.96
CA ALA A 60 4.34 -3.03 -6.85
C ALA A 60 5.38 -2.34 -5.95
N LEU A 61 6.55 -2.96 -5.74
CA LEU A 61 7.68 -2.35 -5.04
C LEU A 61 8.15 -1.08 -5.75
N ALA A 62 8.27 -1.10 -7.09
CA ALA A 62 8.63 0.08 -7.87
C ALA A 62 7.57 1.20 -7.77
N CYS A 63 6.29 0.86 -7.87
CA CYS A 63 5.20 1.81 -7.65
C CYS A 63 5.22 2.38 -6.23
N GLN A 64 5.56 1.57 -5.23
CA GLN A 64 5.67 1.99 -3.83
C GLN A 64 6.79 3.01 -3.60
N LEU A 65 7.96 2.75 -4.18
CA LEU A 65 9.09 3.68 -4.17
C LEU A 65 8.73 5.01 -4.85
N LEU A 66 8.05 4.94 -5.99
CA LEU A 66 7.57 6.13 -6.69
C LEU A 66 6.54 6.91 -5.85
N ALA A 67 5.56 6.23 -5.26
CA ALA A 67 4.57 6.87 -4.38
C ALA A 67 5.25 7.54 -3.18
N TYR A 68 6.23 6.88 -2.56
CA TYR A 68 7.00 7.45 -1.45
C TYR A 68 7.75 8.69 -1.89
N TYR A 69 8.44 8.63 -3.04
CA TYR A 69 9.14 9.79 -3.57
C TYR A 69 8.21 10.97 -3.87
N LEU A 70 7.08 10.70 -4.52
CA LEU A 70 6.08 11.72 -4.87
C LEU A 70 5.46 12.37 -3.64
N SER A 71 5.08 11.58 -2.62
CA SER A 71 4.50 12.13 -1.40
C SER A 71 5.54 12.87 -0.56
N ARG A 72 6.71 12.25 -0.31
CA ARG A 72 7.70 12.76 0.65
C ARG A 72 8.49 13.95 0.13
N TYR A 73 8.91 13.93 -1.14
CA TYR A 73 9.86 14.90 -1.68
C TYR A 73 9.23 15.85 -2.70
N ARG A 74 8.16 15.44 -3.38
CA ARG A 74 7.45 16.28 -4.35
C ARG A 74 6.18 16.92 -3.79
N GLN A 75 5.78 16.61 -2.55
CA GLN A 75 4.55 17.11 -1.92
C GLN A 75 3.28 16.79 -2.74
N LYS A 76 3.32 15.73 -3.57
CA LYS A 76 2.20 15.29 -4.43
C LYS A 76 1.45 14.11 -3.80
N SER A 77 1.05 14.24 -2.53
CA SER A 77 0.46 13.13 -1.75
C SER A 77 -0.81 12.57 -2.38
N ASN A 78 -1.69 13.38 -2.96
CA ASN A 78 -2.91 12.88 -3.60
C ASN A 78 -2.61 11.91 -4.76
N ILE A 79 -1.61 12.24 -5.58
CA ILE A 79 -1.18 11.38 -6.70
C ILE A 79 -0.54 10.10 -6.17
N ALA A 80 0.30 10.23 -5.13
CA ALA A 80 0.93 9.09 -4.48
C ALA A 80 -0.08 8.12 -3.87
N ILE A 81 -1.14 8.64 -3.23
CA ILE A 81 -2.23 7.84 -2.66
C ILE A 81 -3.01 7.13 -3.77
N VAL A 82 -3.37 7.82 -4.85
CA VAL A 82 -4.05 7.18 -6.01
C VAL A 82 -3.19 6.06 -6.58
N LEU A 83 -1.90 6.30 -6.79
CA LEU A 83 -0.96 5.27 -7.27
C LEU A 83 -0.90 4.07 -6.32
N PHE A 84 -0.81 4.32 -5.02
CA PHE A 84 -0.81 3.28 -3.99
C PHE A 84 -2.11 2.46 -4.01
N VAL A 85 -3.27 3.11 -4.05
CA VAL A 85 -4.58 2.45 -4.05
C VAL A 85 -4.77 1.58 -5.29
N LEU A 86 -4.43 2.10 -6.48
CA LEU A 86 -4.54 1.33 -7.73
C LEU A 86 -3.63 0.10 -7.72
N ASN A 87 -2.41 0.25 -7.18
CA ASN A 87 -1.48 -0.86 -7.02
C ASN A 87 -2.02 -1.92 -6.04
N VAL A 88 -2.59 -1.49 -4.91
CA VAL A 88 -3.19 -2.42 -3.93
C VAL A 88 -4.40 -3.15 -4.51
N TYR A 89 -5.33 -2.47 -5.18
CA TYR A 89 -6.51 -3.13 -5.76
C TYR A 89 -6.14 -4.02 -6.95
N GLY A 90 -5.18 -3.61 -7.78
CA GLY A 90 -4.64 -4.46 -8.83
C GLY A 90 -4.02 -5.74 -8.26
N PHE A 91 -3.24 -5.62 -7.19
CA PHE A 91 -2.64 -6.77 -6.51
C PHE A 91 -3.72 -7.73 -6.02
N LEU A 92 -4.72 -7.21 -5.31
CA LEU A 92 -5.75 -8.02 -4.69
C LEU A 92 -6.64 -8.71 -5.74
N ALA A 93 -6.92 -8.04 -6.86
CA ALA A 93 -7.63 -8.67 -7.98
C ALA A 93 -6.83 -9.85 -8.58
N LEU A 94 -5.53 -9.67 -8.83
CA LEU A 94 -4.68 -10.76 -9.32
C LEU A 94 -4.52 -11.86 -8.28
N ASN A 95 -4.32 -11.48 -7.02
CA ASN A 95 -4.19 -12.41 -5.91
C ASN A 95 -5.45 -13.26 -5.76
N TYR A 96 -6.65 -12.71 -5.98
CA TYR A 96 -7.89 -13.46 -5.93
C TYR A 96 -7.89 -14.64 -6.92
N TYR A 97 -7.53 -14.41 -8.18
CA TYR A 97 -7.49 -15.48 -9.18
C TYR A 97 -6.34 -16.46 -8.96
N LEU A 98 -5.19 -15.99 -8.44
CA LEU A 98 -3.99 -16.80 -8.29
C LEU A 98 -3.89 -17.53 -6.93
N ASN A 99 -4.63 -17.10 -5.91
CA ASN A 99 -4.62 -17.67 -4.55
C ASN A 99 -6.02 -18.14 -4.10
N SER A 100 -6.67 -19.00 -4.90
CA SER A 100 -7.92 -19.70 -4.53
C SER A 100 -9.13 -18.80 -4.18
N GLY A 101 -9.10 -17.53 -4.57
CA GLY A 101 -10.23 -16.60 -4.48
C GLY A 101 -10.87 -16.54 -3.10
N VAL A 102 -12.18 -16.87 -3.05
CA VAL A 102 -13.00 -16.88 -1.82
C VAL A 102 -12.49 -17.87 -0.78
N GLN A 103 -11.94 -19.00 -1.21
CA GLN A 103 -11.39 -20.02 -0.30
C GLN A 103 -9.99 -19.63 0.20
N GLY A 104 -9.38 -18.63 -0.43
CA GLY A 104 -8.11 -18.05 -0.02
C GLY A 104 -8.28 -16.86 0.94
N PRO A 105 -7.16 -16.25 1.36
CA PRO A 105 -7.15 -15.13 2.30
C PRO A 105 -7.56 -13.79 1.65
N THR A 106 -7.83 -13.75 0.35
CA THR A 106 -7.87 -12.50 -0.40
C THR A 106 -8.99 -11.56 0.04
N LEU A 107 -10.16 -12.07 0.44
CA LEU A 107 -11.25 -11.22 0.96
C LEU A 107 -10.88 -10.53 2.29
N LEU A 108 -10.12 -11.20 3.15
CA LEU A 108 -9.58 -10.60 4.38
C LEU A 108 -8.55 -9.50 4.03
N LEU A 109 -7.72 -9.74 3.01
CA LEU A 109 -6.77 -8.74 2.53
C LEU A 109 -7.48 -7.52 1.91
N PHE A 110 -8.62 -7.71 1.24
CA PHE A 110 -9.47 -6.60 0.77
C PHE A 110 -9.99 -5.74 1.91
N LEU A 111 -10.46 -6.36 3.00
CA LEU A 111 -10.92 -5.64 4.18
C LEU A 111 -9.78 -4.83 4.83
N LEU A 112 -8.63 -5.46 5.03
CA LEU A 112 -7.47 -4.81 5.64
C LEU A 112 -6.95 -3.65 4.76
N ALA A 113 -6.91 -3.85 3.44
CA ALA A 113 -6.58 -2.80 2.49
C ALA A 113 -7.57 -1.63 2.56
N ALA A 114 -8.88 -1.91 2.63
CA ALA A 114 -9.90 -0.86 2.74
C ALA A 114 -9.70 -0.01 4.00
N MET A 115 -9.43 -0.65 5.15
CA MET A 115 -9.15 0.06 6.40
C MET A 115 -7.92 0.97 6.29
N ILE A 116 -6.82 0.47 5.70
CA ILE A 116 -5.61 1.27 5.51
C ILE A 116 -5.89 2.44 4.57
N ILE A 117 -6.56 2.19 3.45
CA ILE A 117 -6.87 3.20 2.44
C ILE A 117 -7.74 4.32 3.02
N LEU A 118 -8.72 3.98 3.86
CA LEU A 118 -9.55 4.96 4.57
C LEU A 118 -8.75 5.86 5.52
N VAL A 119 -7.73 5.31 6.19
CA VAL A 119 -6.90 6.07 7.14
C VAL A 119 -5.95 7.03 6.42
N VAL A 120 -5.41 6.64 5.26
CA VAL A 120 -4.40 7.44 4.55
C VAL A 120 -4.98 8.40 3.51
N SER A 121 -6.22 8.16 3.08
CA SER A 121 -6.86 8.95 2.02
C SER A 121 -7.56 10.19 2.59
N PRO A 122 -7.64 11.28 1.82
CA PRO A 122 -8.43 12.44 2.20
C PRO A 122 -9.92 12.08 2.31
N ASP A 123 -10.62 12.64 3.30
CA ASP A 123 -12.04 12.36 3.59
C ASP A 123 -12.96 12.43 2.36
N ARG A 124 -12.71 13.40 1.47
CA ARG A 124 -13.47 13.57 0.21
C ARG A 124 -13.37 12.38 -0.75
N LEU A 125 -12.26 11.63 -0.71
CA LEU A 125 -12.02 10.46 -1.55
C LEU A 125 -12.41 9.15 -0.86
N ASN A 126 -12.56 9.14 0.47
CA ASN A 126 -12.87 7.93 1.25
C ASN A 126 -14.14 7.22 0.77
N ARG A 127 -15.20 7.98 0.47
CA ARG A 127 -16.45 7.42 -0.06
C ARG A 127 -16.26 6.76 -1.42
N ILE A 128 -15.44 7.38 -2.28
CA ILE A 128 -15.14 6.86 -3.61
C ILE A 128 -14.37 5.55 -3.49
N TRP A 129 -13.35 5.50 -2.63
CA TRP A 129 -12.56 4.28 -2.43
C TRP A 129 -13.37 3.14 -1.82
N MET A 130 -14.24 3.43 -0.86
CA MET A 130 -15.16 2.43 -0.32
C MET A 130 -16.09 1.86 -1.38
N LEU A 131 -16.67 2.72 -2.22
CA LEU A 131 -17.53 2.28 -3.31
C LEU A 131 -16.76 1.42 -4.32
N ILE A 132 -15.54 1.82 -4.69
CA ILE A 132 -14.67 1.03 -5.57
C ILE A 132 -14.33 -0.31 -4.93
N ASN A 133 -14.01 -0.36 -3.63
CA ASN A 133 -13.72 -1.61 -2.92
C ASN A 133 -14.91 -2.57 -2.96
N LEU A 134 -16.11 -2.07 -2.65
CA LEU A 134 -17.34 -2.87 -2.68
C LEU A 134 -17.67 -3.37 -4.09
N LEU A 135 -17.54 -2.51 -5.10
CA LEU A 135 -17.76 -2.90 -6.50
C LEU A 135 -16.76 -3.96 -6.95
N LEU A 136 -15.50 -3.81 -6.57
CA LEU A 136 -14.44 -4.73 -6.98
C LEU A 136 -14.59 -6.09 -6.30
N VAL A 137 -14.91 -6.13 -5.00
CA VAL A 137 -15.24 -7.37 -4.30
C VAL A 137 -16.49 -8.01 -4.91
N GLY A 138 -17.56 -7.24 -5.13
CA GLY A 138 -18.79 -7.75 -5.75
C GLY A 138 -18.56 -8.31 -7.14
N PHE A 139 -17.72 -7.65 -7.95
CA PHE A 139 -17.33 -8.13 -9.27
C PHE A 139 -16.53 -9.44 -9.22
N LEU A 140 -15.59 -9.57 -8.28
CA LEU A 140 -14.77 -10.78 -8.15
C LEU A 140 -15.56 -12.00 -7.62
N LEU A 141 -16.66 -11.77 -6.90
CA LEU A 141 -17.52 -12.83 -6.36
C LEU A 141 -18.51 -13.40 -7.38
N TRP A 142 -18.73 -12.72 -8.51
CA TRP A 142 -19.61 -13.16 -9.59
C TRP A 142 -18.85 -13.98 -10.62
#